data_AF-A0A8S1FAG8-F1
#
_entry.id   AF-A0A8S1FAG8-F1
#
_cell.length_a   1.000
_cell.length_b   1.000
_cell.length_c   1.000
_cell.angle_alpha   90.00
_cell.angle_beta   90.00
_cell.angle_gamma   90.00
#
_symmetry.space_group_name_H-M   'P 1'
#
loop_
_entity.id
_entity.type
_entity.pdbx_description
1 polymer ?
#
loop_
_entity_poly.entity_id
_entity_poly.type
_entity_poly.pdbx_seq_one_letter_code
_entity_poly.pdbx_strand_id
1 'polypeptide(L)'
;MYSVNECPNNDKVWEPIDNDELDNLKELKTKYRDVLEYLQNHTGWNTTHDLGKAADVTDNLFQFDFYNESYPEWIANPKLANYTGETLKAAIMEFAEIHPRSCAYASPCRSLMAGYWLNDIIDKLNDAKDQKNKLKVVGYSSHTEITLSVMKLLGIVKDEVTTSAGFVIEFKLNQGPAIRILNHDPNPIDTHVIYNATLEEDLKKLQRNDGFIPLADYLEHIKPNAFSDWRAQCDAPTCSRSASTRFLTLSSLILLIAIIHGKIHQRKAMRGFLIVSLVFLGVAAHELLPKKSVKIDKNTVLVLFGTRHGNRHPEEFLEENPRSWGYEGNTELTSFGKSQGLGLGKELRSFIGDLVSRNYNSSQVKYYSSSANRCQMTLQTVTAALHDPEQWGDWNKKWYDHWSPVPYTIDDPLLRMYAVKECKGSDKVWKPISTDTLPTLK
;
A
#
# COMPACT_ATOMS: atom_id res chain seq x y z
N MET A 1 11.93 12.34 -3.40
CA MET A 1 11.75 12.38 -4.87
C MET A 1 10.29 12.76 -5.17
N TYR A 2 9.96 14.04 -5.31
CA TYR A 2 8.56 14.53 -5.23
C TYR A 2 8.18 15.44 -6.44
N SER A 3 6.88 15.73 -6.66
CA SER A 3 6.31 16.07 -7.99
C SER A 3 5.36 17.29 -8.07
N VAL A 4 5.27 17.98 -9.24
CA VAL A 4 4.54 19.27 -9.47
C VAL A 4 3.11 19.20 -10.11
N ASN A 5 2.08 19.64 -9.37
CA ASN A 5 0.67 20.07 -9.63
C ASN A 5 -0.47 19.25 -10.33
N GLU A 6 -1.67 19.25 -9.70
CA GLU A 6 -3.06 18.91 -10.20
C GLU A 6 -3.92 17.73 -9.62
N CYS A 7 -3.75 17.21 -8.38
CA CYS A 7 -4.84 16.44 -7.70
C CYS A 7 -5.12 17.01 -6.30
N PRO A 8 -5.94 18.07 -6.20
CA PRO A 8 -6.22 18.73 -4.92
C PRO A 8 -6.76 17.79 -3.85
N ASN A 9 -7.55 16.78 -4.23
CA ASN A 9 -8.09 15.83 -3.25
C ASN A 9 -7.02 14.83 -2.74
N ASN A 10 -5.97 14.51 -3.51
CA ASN A 10 -4.83 13.73 -3.02
C ASN A 10 -4.08 14.54 -1.97
N ASP A 11 -3.68 15.76 -2.31
CA ASP A 11 -2.93 16.63 -1.40
C ASP A 11 -3.69 16.81 -0.08
N LYS A 12 -5.01 17.05 -0.16
CA LYS A 12 -5.91 17.18 1.01
C LYS A 12 -6.02 15.94 1.91
N VAL A 13 -5.93 14.71 1.37
CA VAL A 13 -6.00 13.50 2.20
C VAL A 13 -4.64 13.07 2.75
N TRP A 14 -3.55 13.51 2.13
CA TRP A 14 -2.18 13.28 2.59
C TRP A 14 -1.66 14.37 3.53
N GLU A 15 -2.04 15.63 3.36
CA GLU A 15 -1.61 16.77 4.20
C GLU A 15 -1.65 16.48 5.73
N PRO A 16 -2.73 15.95 6.34
CA PRO A 16 -2.73 15.65 7.76
C PRO A 16 -1.92 14.41 8.16
N ILE A 17 -1.48 13.60 7.19
CA ILE A 17 -0.57 12.46 7.39
C ILE A 17 0.87 12.95 7.31
N ASP A 18 1.24 13.62 6.22
CA ASP A 18 2.59 14.13 5.93
C ASP A 18 3.04 15.16 6.99
N ASN A 19 2.12 15.96 7.51
CA ASN A 19 2.37 16.92 8.60
C ASN A 19 2.24 16.29 10.01
N ASP A 20 2.01 14.98 10.12
CA ASP A 20 1.76 14.24 11.37
C ASP A 20 0.63 14.82 12.24
N GLU A 21 -0.44 15.32 11.61
CA GLU A 21 -1.55 15.97 12.29
C GLU A 21 -2.65 15.00 12.76
N LEU A 22 -2.64 13.74 12.35
CA LEU A 22 -3.57 12.75 12.89
C LEU A 22 -3.30 12.51 14.38
N ASP A 23 -4.36 12.29 15.17
CA ASP A 23 -4.25 12.15 16.63
C ASP A 23 -3.30 11.02 17.05
N ASN A 24 -3.33 9.88 16.35
CA ASN A 24 -2.41 8.77 16.60
C ASN A 24 -0.94 9.11 16.29
N LEU A 25 -0.67 10.01 15.34
CA LEU A 25 0.68 10.47 14.99
C LEU A 25 1.20 11.49 16.02
N LYS A 26 0.33 12.39 16.50
CA LYS A 26 0.60 13.29 17.63
C LYS A 26 0.87 12.52 18.93
N GLU A 27 0.10 11.48 19.21
CA GLU A 27 0.33 10.57 20.33
C GLU A 27 1.67 9.84 20.19
N LEU A 28 2.00 9.35 19.00
CA LEU A 28 3.28 8.68 18.72
C LEU A 28 4.49 9.62 18.91
N LYS A 29 4.42 10.84 18.37
CA LYS A 29 5.41 11.91 18.61
C LYS A 29 5.58 12.21 20.09
N THR A 30 4.48 12.27 20.85
CA THR A 30 4.52 12.54 22.29
C THR A 30 5.14 11.37 23.07
N LYS A 31 4.77 10.13 22.72
CA LYS A 31 5.22 8.88 23.35
C LYS A 31 6.72 8.65 23.18
N TYR A 32 7.25 8.93 21.99
CA TYR A 32 8.65 8.65 21.62
C TYR A 32 9.48 9.92 21.42
N ARG A 33 9.10 11.03 22.08
CA ARG A 33 9.77 12.33 21.90
C ARG A 33 11.29 12.26 22.14
N ASP A 34 11.71 11.53 23.16
CA ASP A 34 13.11 11.34 23.52
C ASP A 34 13.88 10.53 22.47
N VAL A 35 13.27 9.50 21.91
CA VAL A 35 13.80 8.75 20.75
C VAL A 35 13.91 9.66 19.53
N LEU A 36 12.88 10.43 19.19
CA LEU A 36 12.90 11.32 18.02
C LEU A 36 13.94 12.44 18.16
N GLU A 37 14.12 13.02 19.35
CA GLU A 37 15.20 13.97 19.63
C GLU A 37 16.58 13.28 19.55
N TYR A 38 16.70 12.03 20.00
CA TYR A 38 17.93 11.24 19.92
C TYR A 38 18.31 10.88 18.48
N LEU A 39 17.35 10.50 17.63
CA LEU A 39 17.56 10.24 16.20
C LEU A 39 18.08 11.50 15.50
N GLN A 40 17.37 12.63 15.65
CA GLN A 40 17.73 13.92 15.03
C GLN A 40 19.15 14.37 15.37
N ASN A 41 19.57 14.17 16.62
CA ASN A 41 20.93 14.53 17.07
C ASN A 41 22.03 13.65 16.45
N HIS A 42 21.73 12.43 16.00
CA HIS A 42 22.71 11.51 15.41
C HIS A 42 22.68 11.48 13.88
N THR A 43 21.54 11.77 13.26
CA THR A 43 21.39 11.76 11.79
C THR A 43 21.40 13.14 11.16
N GLY A 44 21.08 14.19 11.93
CA GLY A 44 20.79 15.53 11.42
C GLY A 44 19.45 15.64 10.69
N TRP A 45 18.65 14.57 10.63
CA TRP A 45 17.35 14.55 9.96
C TRP A 45 16.26 15.09 10.90
N ASN A 46 15.21 15.69 10.34
CA ASN A 46 14.19 16.45 11.09
C ASN A 46 13.14 15.56 11.82
N THR A 47 13.59 14.49 12.48
CA THR A 47 12.72 13.44 13.03
C THR A 47 11.78 13.92 14.13
N THR A 48 12.07 15.03 14.83
CA THR A 48 11.14 15.59 15.82
C THR A 48 9.91 16.23 15.19
N HIS A 49 10.02 16.72 13.95
CA HIS A 49 8.95 17.40 13.24
C HIS A 49 8.34 16.58 12.11
N ASP A 50 8.99 15.53 11.64
CA ASP A 50 8.57 14.67 10.53
C ASP A 50 8.82 13.19 10.87
N LEU A 51 7.75 12.41 11.10
CA LEU A 51 7.86 10.96 11.36
C LEU A 51 8.26 10.16 10.12
N GLY A 52 8.11 10.70 8.91
CA GLY A 52 8.65 10.13 7.68
C GLY A 52 10.18 10.07 7.74
N LYS A 53 10.84 11.08 8.34
CA LYS A 53 12.28 11.02 8.64
C LYS A 53 12.65 10.01 9.71
N ALA A 54 11.75 9.69 10.64
CA ALA A 54 11.98 8.57 11.55
C ALA A 54 11.83 7.21 10.81
N ALA A 55 10.90 7.11 9.86
CA ALA A 55 10.72 5.94 8.99
C ALA A 55 11.93 5.70 8.05
N ASP A 56 12.57 6.77 7.53
CA ASP A 56 13.83 6.66 6.78
C ASP A 56 14.94 6.00 7.63
N VAL A 57 15.00 6.25 8.94
CA VAL A 57 15.93 5.54 9.85
C VAL A 57 15.55 4.06 9.92
N THR A 58 14.27 3.75 10.07
CA THR A 58 13.76 2.37 10.11
C THR A 58 14.08 1.58 8.83
N ASP A 59 13.99 2.22 7.66
CA ASP A 59 14.40 1.63 6.38
C ASP A 59 15.88 1.19 6.37
N ASN A 60 16.77 1.95 7.02
CA ASN A 60 18.18 1.58 7.16
C ASN A 60 18.35 0.39 8.12
N LEU A 61 17.62 0.37 9.25
CA LEU A 61 17.63 -0.77 10.19
C LEU A 61 17.24 -2.09 9.49
N PHE A 62 16.20 -2.07 8.66
CA PHE A 62 15.82 -3.24 7.87
C PHE A 62 16.98 -3.73 7.00
N GLN A 63 17.74 -2.83 6.35
CA GLN A 63 18.87 -3.25 5.52
C GLN A 63 20.03 -3.81 6.35
N PHE A 64 20.31 -3.26 7.54
CA PHE A 64 21.29 -3.88 8.44
C PHE A 64 20.90 -5.32 8.80
N ASP A 65 19.62 -5.57 9.05
CA ASP A 65 19.11 -6.92 9.30
C ASP A 65 19.24 -7.84 8.07
N PHE A 66 18.86 -7.36 6.88
CA PHE A 66 18.93 -8.14 5.63
C PHE A 66 20.37 -8.47 5.21
N TYR A 67 21.29 -7.52 5.29
CA TYR A 67 22.70 -7.72 4.93
C TYR A 67 23.54 -8.30 6.08
N ASN A 68 22.97 -8.51 7.27
CA ASN A 68 23.67 -8.93 8.49
C ASN A 68 24.85 -7.99 8.82
N GLU A 69 24.61 -6.69 8.70
CA GLU A 69 25.57 -5.63 9.00
C GLU A 69 25.48 -5.19 10.46
N SER A 70 26.56 -4.59 10.96
CA SER A 70 26.57 -4.04 12.32
C SER A 70 25.82 -2.71 12.37
N TYR A 71 24.85 -2.56 13.27
CA TYR A 71 24.22 -1.27 13.52
C TYR A 71 25.25 -0.22 13.96
N PRO A 72 25.04 1.07 13.63
CA PRO A 72 25.80 2.17 14.21
C PRO A 72 25.88 2.09 15.74
N GLU A 73 27.04 2.45 16.31
CA GLU A 73 27.30 2.35 17.76
C GLU A 73 26.26 3.07 18.62
N TRP A 74 25.71 4.19 18.13
CA TRP A 74 24.68 4.96 18.82
C TRP A 74 23.29 4.29 18.82
N ILE A 75 23.05 3.30 17.94
CA ILE A 75 21.87 2.41 17.95
C ILE A 75 22.17 1.16 18.80
N ALA A 76 23.36 0.57 18.63
CA ALA A 76 23.74 -0.68 19.32
C ALA A 76 23.91 -0.47 20.84
N ASN A 77 24.55 0.62 21.24
CA ASN A 77 24.88 0.97 22.63
C ASN A 77 24.41 2.41 22.93
N PRO A 78 23.09 2.66 22.99
CA PRO A 78 22.56 4.01 23.00
C PRO A 78 22.85 4.77 24.29
N LYS A 79 23.15 6.07 24.14
CA LYS A 79 23.32 7.01 25.26
C LYS A 79 22.00 7.73 25.59
N LEU A 80 20.90 6.98 25.57
CA LEU A 80 19.55 7.44 25.86
C LEU A 80 19.02 6.75 27.12
N ALA A 81 18.56 7.54 28.09
CA ALA A 81 18.10 6.99 29.37
C ALA A 81 16.91 6.03 29.19
N ASN A 82 16.93 4.90 29.90
CA ASN A 82 15.93 3.82 29.84
C ASN A 82 15.92 2.97 28.55
N TYR A 83 16.80 3.22 27.57
CA TYR A 83 16.91 2.40 26.37
C TYR A 83 18.16 1.53 26.35
N THR A 84 17.99 0.28 25.90
CA THR A 84 19.07 -0.59 25.42
C THR A 84 19.08 -0.55 23.89
N GLY A 85 20.09 -1.11 23.23
CA GLY A 85 20.06 -1.22 21.77
C GLY A 85 18.89 -2.06 21.25
N GLU A 86 18.39 -3.02 22.03
CA GLU A 86 17.20 -3.80 21.69
C GLU A 86 15.93 -2.95 21.80
N THR A 87 15.72 -2.25 22.92
CA THR A 87 14.50 -1.45 23.11
C THR A 87 14.49 -0.18 22.27
N LEU A 88 15.66 0.41 21.95
CA LEU A 88 15.75 1.53 21.02
C LEU A 88 15.38 1.09 19.61
N LYS A 89 15.93 -0.03 19.11
CA LYS A 89 15.52 -0.58 17.81
C LYS A 89 14.03 -0.84 17.78
N ALA A 90 13.46 -1.51 18.79
CA ALA A 90 12.01 -1.73 18.88
C ALA A 90 11.20 -0.41 18.79
N ALA A 91 11.65 0.66 19.46
CA ALA A 91 11.01 1.97 19.35
C ALA A 91 11.15 2.62 17.97
N ILE A 92 12.30 2.47 17.29
CA ILE A 92 12.51 2.93 15.91
C ILE A 92 11.63 2.15 14.92
N MET A 93 11.39 0.85 15.16
CA MET A 93 10.53 0.02 14.31
C MET A 93 9.06 0.46 14.31
N GLU A 94 8.60 1.18 15.34
CA GLU A 94 7.22 1.70 15.39
C GLU A 94 6.94 2.73 14.28
N PHE A 95 7.98 3.40 13.77
CA PHE A 95 7.90 4.34 12.65
C PHE A 95 7.95 3.66 11.27
N ALA A 96 8.10 2.33 11.19
CA ALA A 96 8.14 1.59 9.92
C ALA A 96 6.92 1.92 9.05
N GLU A 97 7.16 2.48 7.86
CA GLU A 97 6.14 2.84 6.87
C GLU A 97 4.98 3.68 7.47
N ILE A 98 5.28 4.56 8.45
CA ILE A 98 4.26 5.22 9.27
C ILE A 98 3.25 6.06 8.46
N HIS A 99 3.70 6.89 7.52
CA HIS A 99 2.81 7.66 6.65
C HIS A 99 2.01 6.74 5.69
N PRO A 100 2.63 5.81 4.93
CA PRO A 100 1.90 4.83 4.12
C PRO A 100 0.85 4.01 4.87
N ARG A 101 1.17 3.52 6.07
CA ARG A 101 0.23 2.79 6.94
C ARG A 101 -0.90 3.72 7.38
N SER A 102 -0.60 4.94 7.79
CA SER A 102 -1.60 5.92 8.24
C SER A 102 -2.62 6.26 7.15
N CYS A 103 -2.19 6.34 5.88
CA CYS A 103 -3.12 6.47 4.75
C CYS A 103 -4.11 5.30 4.67
N ALA A 104 -3.64 4.06 4.84
CA ALA A 104 -4.51 2.89 4.81
C ALA A 104 -5.50 2.81 6.00
N TYR A 105 -5.21 3.46 7.13
CA TYR A 105 -6.15 3.58 8.24
C TYR A 105 -7.12 4.77 8.09
N ALA A 106 -6.62 5.93 7.63
CA ALA A 106 -7.41 7.13 7.40
C ALA A 106 -8.38 6.93 6.23
N SER A 107 -9.68 6.78 6.53
CA SER A 107 -10.71 6.45 5.54
C SER A 107 -10.70 7.32 4.26
N PRO A 108 -10.48 8.66 4.32
CA PRO A 108 -10.37 9.48 3.12
C PRO A 108 -9.19 9.08 2.21
N CYS A 109 -8.02 8.83 2.78
CA CYS A 109 -6.82 8.44 2.04
C CYS A 109 -6.94 7.01 1.51
N ARG A 110 -7.32 6.05 2.36
CA ARG A 110 -7.60 4.66 1.96
C ARG A 110 -8.53 4.57 0.76
N SER A 111 -9.67 5.28 0.84
CA SER A 111 -10.68 5.27 -0.23
C SER A 111 -10.13 5.84 -1.53
N LEU A 112 -9.47 7.01 -1.49
CA LEU A 112 -8.89 7.63 -2.69
C LEU A 112 -7.78 6.77 -3.32
N MET A 113 -6.89 6.18 -2.50
CA MET A 113 -5.77 5.38 -3.00
C MET A 113 -6.23 4.08 -3.66
N ALA A 114 -7.21 3.38 -3.08
CA ALA A 114 -7.55 2.01 -3.50
C ALA A 114 -8.93 1.84 -4.15
N GLY A 115 -9.82 2.82 -4.10
CA GLY A 115 -11.19 2.68 -4.63
C GLY A 115 -11.24 2.42 -6.15
N TYR A 116 -10.26 2.93 -6.92
CA TYR A 116 -10.14 2.63 -8.35
C TYR A 116 -9.65 1.19 -8.60
N TRP A 117 -8.69 0.72 -7.80
CA TRP A 117 -8.22 -0.67 -7.88
C TRP A 117 -9.30 -1.66 -7.44
N LEU A 118 -10.06 -1.34 -6.40
CA LEU A 118 -11.24 -2.11 -6.01
C LEU A 118 -12.27 -2.20 -7.16
N ASN A 119 -12.50 -1.09 -7.88
CA ASN A 119 -13.36 -1.12 -9.06
C ASN A 119 -12.79 -2.03 -10.17
N ASP A 120 -11.49 -1.97 -10.47
CA ASP A 120 -10.88 -2.87 -11.46
C ASP A 120 -11.05 -4.35 -11.09
N ILE A 121 -10.89 -4.70 -9.80
CA ILE A 121 -11.15 -6.05 -9.26
C ILE A 121 -12.63 -6.44 -9.46
N ILE A 122 -13.56 -5.57 -9.09
CA ILE A 122 -15.01 -5.76 -9.31
C ILE A 122 -15.32 -6.01 -10.79
N ASP A 123 -14.70 -5.25 -11.69
CA ASP A 123 -14.88 -5.41 -13.13
C ASP A 123 -14.32 -6.74 -13.64
N LYS A 124 -13.14 -7.20 -13.18
CA LYS A 124 -12.62 -8.54 -13.54
C LYS A 124 -13.52 -9.66 -13.03
N LEU A 125 -14.05 -9.54 -11.81
CA LEU A 125 -14.97 -10.53 -11.24
C LEU A 125 -16.29 -10.59 -12.03
N ASN A 126 -16.84 -9.44 -12.42
CA ASN A 126 -18.05 -9.38 -13.25
C ASN A 126 -17.80 -9.91 -14.67
N ASP A 127 -16.67 -9.56 -15.30
CA ASP A 127 -16.30 -10.07 -16.62
C ASP A 127 -16.09 -11.60 -16.61
N ALA A 128 -15.55 -12.17 -15.53
CA ALA A 128 -15.44 -13.61 -15.37
C ALA A 128 -16.78 -14.30 -15.09
N LYS A 129 -17.66 -13.68 -14.29
CA LYS A 129 -19.06 -14.12 -14.10
C LYS A 129 -19.82 -14.18 -15.43
N ASP A 130 -19.66 -13.15 -16.24
CA ASP A 130 -20.32 -12.98 -17.54
C ASP A 130 -19.57 -13.66 -18.70
N GLN A 131 -18.40 -14.26 -18.42
CA GLN A 131 -17.52 -14.93 -19.39
C GLN A 131 -17.13 -14.04 -20.61
N LYS A 132 -16.99 -12.72 -20.40
CA LYS A 132 -16.69 -11.75 -21.48
C LYS A 132 -15.28 -11.92 -22.06
N ASN A 133 -14.36 -12.49 -21.30
CA ASN A 133 -12.97 -12.70 -21.70
C ASN A 133 -12.45 -14.06 -21.19
N LYS A 134 -11.22 -14.41 -21.58
CA LYS A 134 -10.57 -15.71 -21.23
C LYS A 134 -9.52 -15.57 -20.13
N LEU A 135 -9.50 -14.45 -19.40
CA LEU A 135 -8.53 -14.22 -18.33
C LEU A 135 -8.74 -15.22 -17.19
N LYS A 136 -7.62 -15.68 -16.65
CA LYS A 136 -7.53 -16.67 -15.58
C LYS A 136 -6.55 -16.27 -14.48
N VAL A 137 -5.57 -15.41 -14.79
CA VAL A 137 -4.73 -14.74 -13.78
C VAL A 137 -4.65 -13.25 -14.08
N VAL A 138 -4.92 -12.42 -13.07
CA VAL A 138 -4.60 -10.99 -13.10
C VAL A 138 -3.66 -10.66 -11.95
N GLY A 139 -2.53 -10.01 -12.23
CA GLY A 139 -1.52 -9.66 -11.23
C GLY A 139 -1.24 -8.17 -11.17
N TYR A 140 -1.06 -7.64 -9.96
CA TYR A 140 -0.77 -6.24 -9.69
C TYR A 140 0.47 -6.12 -8.78
N SER A 141 1.40 -5.20 -9.06
CA SER A 141 2.52 -4.88 -8.17
C SER A 141 2.60 -3.38 -7.87
N SER A 142 2.63 -3.03 -6.59
CA SER A 142 2.36 -1.69 -6.09
C SER A 142 3.10 -1.41 -4.76
N HIS A 143 2.58 -0.49 -3.95
CA HIS A 143 3.22 0.10 -2.77
C HIS A 143 2.43 -0.19 -1.48
N THR A 144 2.99 0.16 -0.32
CA THR A 144 2.44 -0.19 1.00
C THR A 144 1.05 0.40 1.22
N GLU A 145 0.93 1.72 1.05
CA GLU A 145 -0.27 2.53 1.29
C GLU A 145 -1.47 2.01 0.52
N ILE A 146 -1.29 1.75 -0.77
CA ILE A 146 -2.34 1.37 -1.70
C ILE A 146 -2.62 -0.15 -1.67
N THR A 147 -1.61 -1.00 -1.44
CA THR A 147 -1.82 -2.44 -1.25
C THR A 147 -2.56 -2.71 0.06
N LEU A 148 -2.13 -2.09 1.17
CA LEU A 148 -2.83 -2.21 2.45
C LEU A 148 -4.23 -1.57 2.39
N SER A 149 -4.38 -0.44 1.69
CA SER A 149 -5.69 0.16 1.44
C SER A 149 -6.62 -0.79 0.70
N VAL A 150 -6.22 -1.39 -0.43
CA VAL A 150 -7.10 -2.29 -1.17
C VAL A 150 -7.40 -3.57 -0.39
N MET A 151 -6.44 -4.10 0.37
CA MET A 151 -6.69 -5.23 1.27
C MET A 151 -7.77 -4.91 2.32
N LYS A 152 -7.69 -3.74 2.96
CA LYS A 152 -8.75 -3.27 3.87
C LYS A 152 -10.08 -3.04 3.14
N LEU A 153 -10.09 -2.48 1.92
CA LEU A 153 -11.32 -2.28 1.14
C LEU A 153 -11.94 -3.58 0.59
N LEU A 154 -11.13 -4.64 0.43
CA LEU A 154 -11.60 -6.01 0.17
C LEU A 154 -12.20 -6.67 1.43
N GLY A 155 -12.08 -6.02 2.59
CA GLY A 155 -12.54 -6.45 3.91
C GLY A 155 -11.60 -7.40 4.64
N ILE A 156 -10.29 -7.32 4.36
CA ILE A 156 -9.24 -8.05 5.08
C ILE A 156 -8.83 -7.27 6.34
N VAL A 157 -8.91 -7.92 7.49
CA VAL A 157 -8.33 -7.44 8.75
C VAL A 157 -6.82 -7.73 8.74
N LYS A 158 -6.04 -6.72 8.37
CA LYS A 158 -4.57 -6.72 8.39
C LYS A 158 -4.06 -5.32 8.71
N ASP A 159 -2.99 -5.20 9.50
CA ASP A 159 -2.49 -3.93 10.05
C ASP A 159 -1.22 -3.39 9.36
N GLU A 160 -0.52 -4.25 8.64
CA GLU A 160 0.68 -3.92 7.88
C GLU A 160 0.80 -4.84 6.66
N VAL A 161 1.68 -4.50 5.72
CA VAL A 161 1.99 -5.37 4.57
C VAL A 161 3.50 -5.39 4.36
N THR A 162 4.12 -6.54 4.62
CA THR A 162 5.57 -6.73 4.46
C THR A 162 5.96 -6.73 2.97
N THR A 163 7.26 -6.68 2.69
CA THR A 163 7.79 -6.59 1.32
C THR A 163 7.40 -7.83 0.51
N SER A 164 6.83 -7.67 -0.69
CA SER A 164 6.24 -8.79 -1.48
C SER A 164 5.12 -9.58 -0.78
N ALA A 165 4.49 -9.02 0.26
CA ALA A 165 3.21 -9.50 0.77
C ALA A 165 2.03 -8.80 0.08
N GLY A 166 0.84 -9.35 0.29
CA GLY A 166 -0.40 -8.81 -0.26
C GLY A 166 -1.54 -9.82 -0.18
N PHE A 167 -2.34 -9.89 -1.25
CA PHE A 167 -3.56 -10.71 -1.29
C PHE A 167 -3.61 -11.63 -2.53
N VAL A 168 -4.46 -12.65 -2.43
CA VAL A 168 -4.91 -13.49 -3.55
C VAL A 168 -6.44 -13.64 -3.46
N ILE A 169 -7.15 -13.49 -4.58
CA ILE A 169 -8.59 -13.74 -4.70
C ILE A 169 -8.76 -14.90 -5.67
N GLU A 170 -9.43 -15.97 -5.24
CA GLU A 170 -9.97 -16.98 -6.14
C GLU A 170 -11.42 -16.64 -6.51
N PHE A 171 -11.79 -16.88 -7.75
CA PHE A 171 -13.18 -16.85 -8.21
C PHE A 171 -13.55 -18.18 -8.87
N LYS A 172 -14.66 -18.78 -8.43
CA LYS A 172 -15.27 -19.96 -9.04
C LYS A 172 -16.67 -19.64 -9.57
N LEU A 173 -16.98 -20.18 -10.75
CA LEU A 173 -18.25 -19.97 -11.44
C LEU A 173 -19.25 -21.11 -11.20
N ASN A 174 -18.75 -22.34 -11.13
CA ASN A 174 -19.56 -23.54 -10.95
C ASN A 174 -20.05 -23.66 -9.51
N GLN A 175 -21.29 -24.16 -9.34
CA GLN A 175 -21.99 -24.26 -8.04
C GLN A 175 -22.36 -22.89 -7.41
N GLY A 176 -22.52 -21.87 -8.27
CA GLY A 176 -22.83 -20.50 -7.89
C GLY A 176 -21.58 -19.61 -7.93
N PRO A 177 -21.60 -18.44 -8.59
CA PRO A 177 -20.49 -17.50 -8.59
C PRO A 177 -20.09 -17.13 -7.16
N ALA A 178 -18.84 -17.40 -6.78
CA ALA A 178 -18.35 -17.20 -5.43
C ALA A 178 -16.84 -16.91 -5.43
N ILE A 179 -16.38 -16.15 -4.43
CA ILE A 179 -14.97 -15.82 -4.25
C ILE A 179 -14.41 -16.35 -2.94
N ARG A 180 -13.09 -16.55 -2.87
CA ARG A 180 -12.33 -16.75 -1.62
C ARG A 180 -11.18 -15.75 -1.56
N ILE A 181 -11.05 -15.08 -0.43
CA ILE A 181 -10.03 -14.04 -0.20
C ILE A 181 -8.94 -14.62 0.71
N LEU A 182 -7.69 -14.45 0.28
CA LEU A 182 -6.50 -15.00 0.89
C LEU A 182 -5.45 -13.91 1.08
N ASN A 183 -4.66 -14.02 2.13
CA ASN A 183 -3.39 -13.30 2.27
C ASN A 183 -2.28 -14.06 1.53
N HIS A 184 -1.24 -13.33 1.13
CA HIS A 184 0.07 -13.94 0.90
C HIS A 184 1.16 -13.12 1.58
N ASP A 185 2.13 -13.80 2.19
CA ASP A 185 3.24 -13.18 2.88
C ASP A 185 4.54 -13.99 2.62
N PRO A 186 5.72 -13.33 2.55
CA PRO A 186 7.01 -14.00 2.49
C PRO A 186 7.40 -14.58 3.86
N ASN A 187 8.35 -15.51 3.86
CA ASN A 187 8.89 -16.11 5.07
C ASN A 187 10.41 -16.31 4.97
N PRO A 188 11.21 -15.29 5.34
CA PRO A 188 10.93 -13.85 5.14
C PRO A 188 11.40 -13.36 3.75
N ILE A 189 12.10 -14.22 2.99
CA ILE A 189 12.69 -13.93 1.67
C ILE A 189 12.14 -14.90 0.62
N ASP A 190 12.72 -16.10 0.48
CA ASP A 190 12.45 -16.97 -0.68
C ASP A 190 11.14 -17.76 -0.59
N THR A 191 10.74 -18.16 0.61
CA THR A 191 9.52 -18.95 0.82
C THR A 191 8.34 -18.01 0.90
N HIS A 192 7.24 -18.32 0.22
CA HIS A 192 5.99 -17.60 0.35
C HIS A 192 4.89 -18.55 0.83
N VAL A 193 3.87 -18.00 1.49
CA VAL A 193 2.67 -18.75 1.87
C VAL A 193 1.42 -17.98 1.46
N ILE A 194 0.45 -18.69 0.87
CA ILE A 194 -0.89 -18.19 0.55
C ILE A 194 -1.89 -18.83 1.51
N TYR A 195 -2.60 -18.04 2.31
CA TYR A 195 -3.44 -18.55 3.40
C TYR A 195 -4.75 -17.78 3.56
N ASN A 196 -5.73 -18.36 4.25
CA ASN A 196 -7.03 -17.72 4.45
C ASN A 196 -6.86 -16.34 5.11
N ALA A 197 -7.47 -15.30 4.53
CA ALA A 197 -7.49 -13.98 5.13
C ALA A 197 -8.43 -13.95 6.35
N THR A 198 -8.02 -13.26 7.42
CA THR A 198 -8.95 -12.83 8.47
C THR A 198 -9.83 -11.73 7.89
N LEU A 199 -11.15 -11.93 7.88
CA LEU A 199 -12.11 -11.00 7.28
C LEU A 199 -12.87 -10.21 8.35
N GLU A 200 -13.34 -9.02 7.97
CA GLU A 200 -14.25 -8.22 8.79
C GLU A 200 -15.53 -9.00 9.13
N GLU A 201 -16.10 -8.75 10.31
CA GLU A 201 -17.18 -9.57 10.87
C GLU A 201 -18.42 -9.68 9.97
N ASP A 202 -18.71 -8.67 9.14
CA ASP A 202 -19.84 -8.74 8.20
C ASP A 202 -19.57 -9.66 7.01
N LEU A 203 -18.38 -9.62 6.41
CA LEU A 203 -17.98 -10.60 5.38
C LEU A 203 -17.84 -12.01 5.94
N LYS A 204 -17.35 -12.13 7.17
CA LYS A 204 -17.20 -13.41 7.88
C LYS A 204 -18.54 -14.11 8.13
N LYS A 205 -19.63 -13.37 8.34
CA LYS A 205 -21.00 -13.91 8.41
C LYS A 205 -21.52 -14.44 7.07
N LEU A 206 -21.03 -13.89 5.95
CA LEU A 206 -21.36 -14.31 4.59
C LEU A 206 -20.46 -15.47 4.09
N GLN A 207 -19.35 -15.74 4.79
CA GLN A 207 -18.43 -16.80 4.45
C GLN A 207 -19.01 -18.18 4.79
N ARG A 208 -19.05 -19.06 3.79
CA ARG A 208 -19.46 -20.46 3.95
C ARG A 208 -18.33 -21.31 4.51
N ASN A 209 -18.65 -22.51 4.98
CA ASN A 209 -17.69 -23.48 5.54
C ASN A 209 -16.55 -23.88 4.57
N ASP A 210 -16.67 -23.66 3.25
CA ASP A 210 -15.58 -23.88 2.29
C ASP A 210 -14.63 -22.68 2.14
N GLY A 211 -14.84 -21.61 2.91
CA GLY A 211 -14.08 -20.36 2.87
C GLY A 211 -14.55 -19.39 1.78
N PHE A 212 -15.56 -19.76 0.99
CA PHE A 212 -16.07 -18.92 -0.10
C PHE A 212 -17.27 -18.06 0.33
N ILE A 213 -17.36 -16.87 -0.24
CA ILE A 213 -18.48 -15.92 -0.12
C ILE A 213 -19.20 -15.87 -1.47
N PRO A 214 -20.55 -15.93 -1.53
CA PRO A 214 -21.29 -15.72 -2.78
C PRO A 214 -20.96 -14.36 -3.40
N LEU A 215 -20.72 -14.32 -4.72
CA LEU A 215 -20.24 -13.11 -5.38
C LEU A 215 -21.26 -11.95 -5.31
N ALA A 216 -22.56 -12.25 -5.32
CA ALA A 216 -23.60 -11.21 -5.20
C ALA A 216 -23.49 -10.47 -3.85
N ASP A 217 -23.53 -11.22 -2.75
CA ASP A 217 -23.44 -10.69 -1.38
C ASP A 217 -22.10 -9.96 -1.16
N TYR A 218 -21.00 -10.48 -1.71
CA TYR A 218 -19.69 -9.84 -1.64
C TYR A 218 -19.67 -8.48 -2.38
N LEU A 219 -20.18 -8.45 -3.62
CA LEU A 219 -20.21 -7.22 -4.41
C LEU A 219 -21.11 -6.16 -3.80
N GLU A 220 -22.22 -6.54 -3.16
CA GLU A 220 -23.07 -5.61 -2.40
C GLU A 220 -22.31 -4.95 -1.25
N HIS A 221 -21.47 -5.72 -0.54
CA HIS A 221 -20.66 -5.22 0.57
C HIS A 221 -19.54 -4.27 0.13
N ILE A 222 -18.73 -4.62 -0.89
CA ILE A 222 -17.53 -3.83 -1.24
C ILE A 222 -17.79 -2.67 -2.22
N LYS A 223 -18.83 -2.74 -3.06
CA LYS A 223 -19.08 -1.75 -4.12
C LYS A 223 -19.24 -0.30 -3.62
N PRO A 224 -19.80 0.01 -2.44
CA PRO A 224 -19.86 1.39 -1.92
C PRO A 224 -18.49 2.07 -1.75
N ASN A 225 -17.40 1.29 -1.64
CA ASN A 225 -16.03 1.79 -1.48
C ASN A 225 -15.27 1.90 -2.83
N ALA A 226 -15.91 1.55 -3.95
CA ALA A 226 -15.30 1.53 -5.28
C ALA A 226 -15.72 2.74 -6.11
N PHE A 227 -14.83 3.22 -6.99
CA PHE A 227 -15.16 4.24 -8.00
C PHE A 227 -14.46 3.96 -9.33
N SER A 228 -15.08 4.36 -10.44
CA SER A 228 -14.55 4.16 -11.80
C SER A 228 -14.01 5.44 -12.45
N ASP A 229 -14.43 6.62 -12.01
CA ASP A 229 -13.90 7.92 -12.49
C ASP A 229 -12.91 8.50 -11.48
N TRP A 230 -11.65 8.11 -11.61
CA TRP A 230 -10.57 8.64 -10.76
C TRP A 230 -10.32 10.13 -11.00
N ARG A 231 -10.61 10.68 -12.18
CA ARG A 231 -10.42 12.12 -12.45
C ARG A 231 -11.39 12.95 -11.64
N ALA A 232 -12.66 12.52 -11.59
CA ALA A 232 -13.65 13.13 -10.72
C ALA A 232 -13.28 13.02 -9.23
N GLN A 233 -12.74 11.88 -8.77
CA GLN A 233 -12.29 11.73 -7.37
C GLN A 233 -11.03 12.53 -7.03
N CYS A 234 -10.20 12.88 -8.01
CA CYS A 234 -9.01 13.70 -7.81
C CYS A 234 -9.28 15.22 -7.85
N ASP A 235 -10.53 15.65 -8.10
CA ASP A 235 -10.88 17.01 -8.52
C ASP A 235 -10.05 17.49 -9.74
N ALA A 236 -9.60 16.54 -10.59
CA ALA A 236 -8.79 16.84 -11.75
C ALA A 236 -9.64 17.57 -12.81
N PRO A 237 -9.09 18.60 -13.49
CA PRO A 237 -9.85 19.36 -14.47
C PRO A 237 -10.35 18.44 -15.59
N THR A 238 -11.67 18.33 -15.75
CA THR A 238 -12.25 17.60 -16.87
C THR A 238 -11.71 18.18 -18.17
N CYS A 239 -11.16 17.33 -19.05
CA CYS A 239 -10.64 17.72 -20.35
C CYS A 239 -11.79 18.10 -21.31
N SER A 240 -12.40 19.26 -21.05
CA SER A 240 -13.37 19.88 -21.92
C SER A 240 -12.69 20.26 -23.23
N ARG A 241 -13.09 19.60 -24.33
CA ARG A 241 -12.82 20.11 -25.68
C ARG A 241 -13.43 21.51 -25.77
N SER A 242 -12.56 22.52 -25.84
CA SER A 242 -12.85 23.95 -25.98
C SER A 242 -14.24 24.24 -26.56
N ALA A 243 -15.21 24.50 -25.66
CA ALA A 243 -16.49 25.07 -26.04
C ALA A 243 -16.30 26.59 -26.17
N SER A 244 -16.66 27.14 -27.33
CA SER A 244 -16.41 28.54 -27.66
C SER A 244 -17.02 29.49 -26.63
N THR A 245 -16.20 30.37 -26.05
CA THR A 245 -16.61 31.36 -25.06
C THR A 245 -17.66 32.31 -25.66
N ARG A 246 -18.90 32.26 -25.18
CA ARG A 246 -19.88 33.35 -25.37
C ARG A 246 -20.04 34.09 -24.05
N PHE A 247 -19.57 35.34 -24.05
CA PHE A 247 -19.81 36.29 -22.97
C PHE A 247 -21.31 36.55 -22.81
N LEU A 248 -21.80 36.47 -21.57
CA LEU A 248 -23.06 37.09 -21.14
C LEU A 248 -22.80 37.84 -19.82
N THR A 249 -23.41 39.01 -19.70
CA THR A 249 -23.03 40.07 -18.77
C THR A 249 -23.82 40.06 -17.46
N LEU A 250 -23.28 40.71 -16.42
CA LEU A 250 -23.87 40.84 -15.08
C LEU A 250 -25.27 41.49 -15.08
N SER A 251 -26.11 41.07 -14.13
CA SER A 251 -27.04 41.99 -13.45
C SER A 251 -27.44 41.52 -12.03
N SER A 252 -27.10 42.36 -11.05
CA SER A 252 -27.91 42.71 -9.85
C SER A 252 -28.25 41.66 -8.77
N LEU A 253 -27.41 41.67 -7.72
CA LEU A 253 -27.73 41.90 -6.29
C LEU A 253 -29.22 41.88 -5.83
N ILE A 254 -29.49 41.21 -4.70
CA ILE A 254 -30.20 41.76 -3.51
C ILE A 254 -29.89 40.89 -2.28
N LEU A 255 -29.71 41.55 -1.13
CA LEU A 255 -29.41 40.97 0.19
C LEU A 255 -30.64 41.13 1.10
N LEU A 256 -30.94 40.15 1.96
CA LEU A 256 -31.92 40.34 3.04
C LEU A 256 -31.56 39.53 4.30
N ILE A 257 -31.45 40.23 5.42
CA ILE A 257 -31.17 39.70 6.76
C ILE A 257 -32.44 39.81 7.59
N ALA A 258 -32.72 38.82 8.46
CA ALA A 258 -33.66 38.96 9.56
C ALA A 258 -33.10 38.28 10.83
N ILE A 259 -33.20 38.98 11.97
CA ILE A 259 -32.73 38.54 13.29
C ILE A 259 -33.95 38.43 14.21
N ILE A 260 -34.06 37.36 15.00
CA ILE A 260 -34.96 37.30 16.16
C ILE A 260 -34.17 36.76 17.37
N HIS A 261 -34.34 37.39 18.53
CA HIS A 261 -33.76 37.01 19.82
C HIS A 261 -34.84 36.51 20.79
N GLY A 262 -34.51 35.53 21.65
CA GLY A 262 -35.39 35.06 22.75
C GLY A 262 -34.62 34.35 23.88
N LYS A 263 -34.95 34.68 25.14
CA LYS A 263 -34.26 34.29 26.39
C LYS A 263 -35.27 33.61 27.36
N ILE A 264 -34.94 32.75 28.33
CA ILE A 264 -33.68 32.11 28.80
C ILE A 264 -34.07 30.88 29.66
N HIS A 265 -33.23 29.82 29.78
CA HIS A 265 -32.98 29.16 31.08
C HIS A 265 -31.83 28.14 31.09
N GLN A 266 -31.08 28.10 32.20
CA GLN A 266 -30.04 27.10 32.47
C GLN A 266 -30.59 25.91 33.27
N ARG A 267 -29.94 24.75 33.14
CA ARG A 267 -29.55 23.91 34.29
C ARG A 267 -28.29 23.10 33.97
N LYS A 268 -27.30 23.16 34.85
CA LYS A 268 -26.10 22.31 34.80
C LYS A 268 -26.44 20.92 35.33
N ALA A 269 -25.87 19.88 34.72
CA ALA A 269 -25.60 18.61 35.39
C ALA A 269 -24.35 17.98 34.76
N MET A 270 -23.19 18.12 35.42
CA MET A 270 -22.03 17.29 35.09
C MET A 270 -22.36 15.85 35.51
N ARG A 271 -22.17 14.90 34.60
CA ARG A 271 -21.93 13.51 34.95
C ARG A 271 -20.55 13.15 34.41
N GLY A 272 -19.59 13.04 35.32
CA GLY A 272 -18.28 12.51 34.97
C GLY A 272 -18.44 11.06 34.56
N PHE A 273 -18.11 10.75 33.31
CA PHE A 273 -17.75 9.39 32.94
C PHE A 273 -16.30 9.18 33.36
N LEU A 274 -16.06 8.21 34.26
CA LEU A 274 -14.73 7.61 34.35
C LEU A 274 -14.48 6.91 33.02
N ILE A 275 -13.66 7.53 32.16
CA ILE A 275 -12.98 6.78 31.11
C ILE A 275 -11.90 5.99 31.83
N VAL A 276 -12.17 4.72 32.09
CA VAL A 276 -11.13 3.76 32.47
C VAL A 276 -10.30 3.52 31.21
N SER A 277 -9.23 4.30 31.06
CA SER A 277 -8.22 4.06 30.04
C SER A 277 -7.53 2.74 30.34
N LEU A 278 -8.10 1.65 29.84
CA LEU A 278 -7.42 0.37 29.68
C LEU A 278 -6.30 0.59 28.67
N VAL A 279 -5.12 0.95 29.18
CA VAL A 279 -3.87 0.92 28.43
C VAL A 279 -3.61 -0.54 28.08
N PHE A 280 -4.12 -0.97 26.93
CA PHE A 280 -3.68 -2.19 26.29
C PHE A 280 -2.22 -1.98 25.89
N LEU A 281 -1.31 -2.47 26.74
CA LEU A 281 0.04 -2.87 26.34
C LEU A 281 -0.07 -4.06 25.39
N GLY A 282 -0.57 -3.79 24.19
CA GLY A 282 -0.60 -4.72 23.07
C GLY A 282 0.82 -4.93 22.60
N VAL A 283 1.53 -5.88 23.21
CA VAL A 283 2.63 -6.54 22.52
C VAL A 283 2.02 -7.19 21.28
N ALA A 284 2.31 -6.66 20.10
CA ALA A 284 1.84 -7.20 18.84
C ALA A 284 2.42 -8.61 18.67
N ALA A 285 1.65 -9.62 19.08
CA ALA A 285 1.97 -11.00 18.83
C ALA A 285 1.97 -11.18 17.31
N HIS A 286 3.17 -11.29 16.73
CA HIS A 286 3.33 -11.60 15.32
C HIS A 286 2.65 -12.96 15.11
N GLU A 287 1.53 -12.98 14.38
CA GLU A 287 0.86 -14.23 14.04
C GLU A 287 1.83 -15.10 13.24
N LEU A 288 2.21 -16.25 13.80
CA LEU A 288 3.14 -17.17 13.15
C LEU A 288 2.55 -17.62 11.82
N LEU A 289 3.20 -17.22 10.72
CA LEU A 289 2.76 -17.56 9.37
C LEU A 289 2.53 -19.07 9.21
N PRO A 290 1.46 -19.50 8.54
CA PRO A 290 1.23 -20.91 8.27
C PRO A 290 2.42 -21.53 7.51
N LYS A 291 2.78 -22.77 7.86
CA LYS A 291 3.94 -23.44 7.24
C LYS A 291 3.71 -23.92 5.80
N LYS A 292 2.48 -23.85 5.31
CA LYS A 292 2.04 -24.35 4.00
C LYS A 292 0.85 -23.55 3.50
N SER A 293 0.80 -23.33 2.19
CA SER A 293 -0.33 -22.66 1.56
C SER A 293 -1.60 -23.51 1.55
N VAL A 294 -2.75 -22.82 1.47
CA VAL A 294 -4.02 -23.46 1.13
C VAL A 294 -3.99 -23.95 -0.33
N LYS A 295 -4.77 -24.98 -0.64
CA LYS A 295 -4.92 -25.47 -2.01
C LYS A 295 -6.01 -24.69 -2.74
N ILE A 296 -5.77 -24.35 -4.00
CA ILE A 296 -6.77 -23.81 -4.93
C ILE A 296 -8.01 -24.73 -5.01
N ASP A 297 -9.21 -24.15 -5.12
CA ASP A 297 -10.42 -24.92 -5.41
C ASP A 297 -10.37 -25.44 -6.87
N LYS A 298 -10.70 -26.71 -7.07
CA LYS A 298 -10.73 -27.36 -8.40
C LYS A 298 -11.68 -26.70 -9.41
N ASN A 299 -12.59 -25.85 -8.95
CA ASN A 299 -13.57 -25.12 -9.75
C ASN A 299 -13.18 -23.65 -9.96
N THR A 300 -12.03 -23.20 -9.45
CA THR A 300 -11.52 -21.84 -9.66
C THR A 300 -11.25 -21.61 -11.15
N VAL A 301 -11.79 -20.51 -11.69
CA VAL A 301 -11.67 -20.13 -13.11
C VAL A 301 -10.84 -18.86 -13.32
N LEU A 302 -10.75 -18.02 -12.28
CA LEU A 302 -9.94 -16.80 -12.25
C LEU A 302 -9.26 -16.67 -10.89
N VAL A 303 -8.00 -16.26 -10.90
CA VAL A 303 -7.22 -15.84 -9.74
C VAL A 303 -6.77 -14.39 -9.95
N LEU A 304 -6.90 -13.55 -8.93
CA LEU A 304 -6.28 -12.23 -8.88
C LEU A 304 -5.24 -12.22 -7.76
N PHE A 305 -4.10 -11.54 -7.94
CA PHE A 305 -3.16 -11.29 -6.85
C PHE A 305 -2.64 -9.85 -6.91
N GLY A 306 -2.50 -9.21 -5.74
CA GLY A 306 -1.87 -7.90 -5.61
C GLY A 306 -0.78 -7.96 -4.56
N THR A 307 0.40 -7.42 -4.87
CA THR A 307 1.58 -7.49 -3.99
C THR A 307 2.26 -6.12 -3.84
N ARG A 308 2.72 -5.80 -2.63
CA ARG A 308 3.68 -4.71 -2.40
C ARG A 308 4.99 -5.07 -3.12
N HIS A 309 5.76 -4.09 -3.57
CA HIS A 309 7.11 -4.35 -4.07
C HIS A 309 7.96 -5.12 -3.05
N GLY A 310 8.95 -5.86 -3.53
CA GLY A 310 9.95 -6.48 -2.67
C GLY A 310 10.79 -5.45 -1.92
N ASN A 311 11.70 -5.95 -1.08
CA ASN A 311 12.64 -5.14 -0.33
C ASN A 311 13.46 -4.20 -1.26
N ARG A 312 13.54 -2.93 -0.86
CA ARG A 312 14.24 -1.85 -1.57
C ARG A 312 15.22 -1.17 -0.63
N HIS A 313 16.25 -0.52 -1.19
CA HIS A 313 17.12 0.36 -0.40
C HIS A 313 16.34 1.59 0.14
N PRO A 314 16.87 2.28 1.18
CA PRO A 314 16.29 3.52 1.71
C PRO A 314 16.19 4.64 0.66
N GLU A 315 15.39 5.68 0.92
CA GLU A 315 15.51 6.95 0.16
C GLU A 315 16.75 7.71 0.61
N GLU A 316 16.95 7.84 1.93
CA GLU A 316 18.16 8.42 2.54
C GLU A 316 18.88 7.35 3.37
N PHE A 317 20.19 7.22 3.16
CA PHE A 317 21.00 6.26 3.90
C PHE A 317 21.69 6.94 5.08
N LEU A 318 21.81 6.24 6.21
CA LEU A 318 22.65 6.68 7.34
C LEU A 318 24.12 6.80 6.91
N GLU A 319 24.89 7.70 7.52
CA GLU A 319 26.32 7.81 7.19
C GLU A 319 27.09 6.58 7.69
N GLU A 320 27.63 5.80 6.75
CA GLU A 320 28.46 4.61 6.96
C GLU A 320 29.70 4.72 6.08
N ASN A 321 30.86 4.37 6.61
CA ASN A 321 32.09 4.37 5.81
C ASN A 321 33.07 3.26 6.25
N PRO A 322 33.37 2.26 5.40
CA PRO A 322 32.80 2.00 4.07
C PRO A 322 31.47 1.24 4.13
N ARG A 323 30.56 1.48 3.16
CA ARG A 323 29.35 0.66 2.97
C ARG A 323 29.58 -0.48 1.97
N SER A 324 29.14 -1.68 2.33
CA SER A 324 29.20 -2.96 1.60
C SER A 324 27.96 -3.27 0.74
N TRP A 325 26.88 -2.50 0.92
CA TRP A 325 25.55 -2.68 0.32
C TRP A 325 25.05 -1.36 -0.29
N GLY A 326 23.86 -1.35 -0.90
CA GLY A 326 23.25 -0.14 -1.49
C GLY A 326 23.61 0.15 -2.95
N TYR A 327 24.39 -0.72 -3.61
CA TYR A 327 24.93 -0.45 -4.95
C TYR A 327 23.89 -0.35 -6.07
N GLU A 328 22.68 -0.89 -5.89
CA GLU A 328 21.58 -0.66 -6.85
C GLU A 328 21.04 0.78 -6.83
N GLY A 329 21.32 1.56 -5.78
CA GLY A 329 20.90 2.95 -5.63
C GLY A 329 19.67 3.15 -4.74
N ASN A 330 19.40 4.41 -4.39
CA ASN A 330 18.34 4.82 -3.48
C ASN A 330 16.96 4.37 -3.98
N THR A 331 16.15 3.80 -3.10
CA THR A 331 14.80 3.27 -3.39
C THR A 331 14.70 2.13 -4.42
N GLU A 332 15.82 1.63 -4.97
CA GLU A 332 15.83 0.54 -5.94
C GLU A 332 15.71 -0.84 -5.27
N LEU A 333 15.25 -1.84 -6.04
CA LEU A 333 14.98 -3.18 -5.54
C LEU A 333 16.28 -3.94 -5.23
N THR A 334 16.39 -4.46 -4.01
CA THR A 334 17.58 -5.20 -3.55
C THR A 334 17.64 -6.61 -4.13
N SER A 335 18.76 -7.32 -3.95
CA SER A 335 18.85 -8.77 -4.16
C SER A 335 17.78 -9.55 -3.39
N PHE A 336 17.48 -9.15 -2.16
CA PHE A 336 16.42 -9.75 -1.34
C PHE A 336 15.03 -9.49 -1.92
N GLY A 337 14.75 -8.26 -2.38
CA GLY A 337 13.48 -7.93 -3.03
C GLY A 337 13.25 -8.68 -4.35
N LYS A 338 14.32 -8.93 -5.12
CA LYS A 338 14.28 -9.78 -6.32
C LYS A 338 13.99 -11.24 -5.97
N SER A 339 14.57 -11.74 -4.88
CA SER A 339 14.37 -13.11 -4.39
C SER A 339 12.95 -13.32 -3.86
N GLN A 340 12.41 -12.34 -3.12
CA GLN A 340 11.01 -12.32 -2.68
C GLN A 340 10.03 -12.35 -3.86
N GLY A 341 10.20 -11.47 -4.86
CA GLY A 341 9.34 -11.51 -6.05
C GLY A 341 9.42 -12.84 -6.81
N LEU A 342 10.61 -13.44 -6.92
CA LEU A 342 10.78 -14.78 -7.49
C LEU A 342 10.09 -15.87 -6.65
N GLY A 343 10.19 -15.78 -5.32
CA GLY A 343 9.53 -16.67 -4.36
C GLY A 343 8.00 -16.65 -4.49
N LEU A 344 7.42 -15.44 -4.55
CA LEU A 344 5.99 -15.26 -4.82
C LEU A 344 5.57 -15.87 -6.17
N GLY A 345 6.37 -15.70 -7.23
CA GLY A 345 6.10 -16.30 -8.53
C GLY A 345 6.08 -17.84 -8.50
N LYS A 346 7.02 -18.46 -7.76
CA LYS A 346 7.05 -19.93 -7.53
C LYS A 346 5.81 -20.40 -6.77
N GLU A 347 5.44 -19.69 -5.70
CA GLU A 347 4.30 -20.08 -4.88
C GLU A 347 2.97 -19.87 -5.62
N LEU A 348 2.82 -18.78 -6.39
CA LEU A 348 1.67 -18.60 -7.28
C LEU A 348 1.58 -19.71 -8.33
N ARG A 349 2.69 -20.16 -8.93
CA ARG A 349 2.68 -21.30 -9.88
C ARG A 349 2.28 -22.60 -9.18
N SER A 350 2.81 -22.87 -7.99
CA SER A 350 2.42 -24.01 -7.15
C SER A 350 0.91 -23.99 -6.84
N PHE A 351 0.38 -22.82 -6.49
CA PHE A 351 -1.01 -22.60 -6.14
C PHE A 351 -1.97 -22.77 -7.32
N ILE A 352 -1.69 -22.14 -8.48
CA ILE A 352 -2.60 -22.18 -9.64
C ILE A 352 -2.45 -23.42 -10.53
N GLY A 353 -1.31 -24.13 -10.44
CA GLY A 353 -1.01 -25.29 -11.27
C GLY A 353 -1.19 -25.03 -12.77
N ASP A 354 -2.00 -25.86 -13.42
CA ASP A 354 -2.29 -25.82 -14.86
C ASP A 354 -3.43 -24.87 -15.25
N LEU A 355 -3.92 -24.02 -14.32
CA LEU A 355 -4.97 -23.03 -14.63
C LEU A 355 -4.55 -22.17 -15.83
N VAL A 356 -3.28 -21.74 -15.86
CA VAL A 356 -2.66 -21.03 -17.01
C VAL A 356 -1.51 -21.83 -17.58
N SER A 357 -1.27 -21.66 -18.88
CA SER A 357 -0.09 -22.20 -19.57
C SER A 357 1.22 -21.83 -18.85
N ARG A 358 2.24 -22.69 -18.98
CA ARG A 358 3.63 -22.42 -18.58
C ARG A 358 4.26 -21.33 -19.44
N ASN A 359 4.07 -21.42 -20.76
CA ASN A 359 4.37 -20.34 -21.69
C ASN A 359 3.36 -19.19 -21.54
N TYR A 360 3.82 -17.94 -21.62
CA TYR A 360 2.95 -16.77 -21.62
C TYR A 360 1.84 -16.86 -22.67
N ASN A 361 0.61 -16.55 -22.27
CA ASN A 361 -0.55 -16.50 -23.15
C ASN A 361 -1.37 -15.23 -22.87
N SER A 362 -1.32 -14.27 -23.80
CA SER A 362 -1.99 -12.96 -23.70
C SER A 362 -3.51 -13.02 -23.58
N SER A 363 -4.15 -14.15 -23.91
CA SER A 363 -5.58 -14.34 -23.68
C SER A 363 -5.94 -14.85 -22.28
N GLN A 364 -4.96 -15.40 -21.53
CA GLN A 364 -5.15 -16.01 -20.22
C GLN A 364 -4.69 -15.14 -19.06
N VAL A 365 -3.74 -14.23 -19.28
CA VAL A 365 -3.12 -13.45 -18.20
C VAL A 365 -3.00 -11.96 -18.52
N LYS A 366 -3.12 -11.13 -17.48
CA LYS A 366 -2.91 -9.68 -17.55
C LYS A 366 -2.14 -9.22 -16.32
N TYR A 367 -1.15 -8.35 -16.51
CA TYR A 367 -0.28 -7.86 -15.45
C TYR A 367 -0.20 -6.33 -15.44
N TYR A 368 -0.18 -5.76 -14.24
CA TYR A 368 -0.14 -4.32 -13.99
C TYR A 368 0.94 -3.99 -12.95
N SER A 369 1.66 -2.89 -13.16
CA SER A 369 2.64 -2.35 -12.21
C SER A 369 2.46 -0.84 -12.07
N SER A 370 2.90 -0.28 -10.94
CA SER A 370 3.14 1.17 -10.89
C SER A 370 4.37 1.57 -11.73
N SER A 371 4.55 2.87 -11.93
CA SER A 371 5.74 3.42 -12.62
C SER A 371 7.05 3.26 -11.84
N ALA A 372 7.02 2.88 -10.57
CA ALA A 372 8.24 2.73 -9.77
C ALA A 372 9.06 1.52 -10.23
N ASN A 373 10.37 1.73 -10.46
CA ASN A 373 11.30 0.70 -10.91
C ASN A 373 11.23 -0.57 -10.04
N ARG A 374 11.20 -0.43 -8.71
CA ARG A 374 11.04 -1.54 -7.76
C ARG A 374 9.77 -2.38 -7.95
N CYS A 375 8.64 -1.77 -8.29
CA CYS A 375 7.39 -2.49 -8.56
C CYS A 375 7.46 -3.25 -9.89
N GLN A 376 8.05 -2.61 -10.90
CA GLN A 376 8.29 -3.22 -12.21
C GLN A 376 9.23 -4.43 -12.10
N MET A 377 10.37 -4.28 -11.40
CA MET A 377 11.33 -5.36 -11.14
C MET A 377 10.73 -6.48 -10.29
N THR A 378 9.93 -6.16 -9.27
CA THR A 378 9.20 -7.17 -8.48
C THR A 378 8.31 -8.00 -9.41
N LEU A 379 7.48 -7.35 -10.23
CA LEU A 379 6.58 -8.04 -11.15
C LEU A 379 7.31 -8.86 -12.24
N GLN A 380 8.47 -8.39 -12.71
CA GLN A 380 9.33 -9.16 -13.61
C GLN A 380 9.83 -10.46 -12.96
N THR A 381 10.28 -10.42 -11.70
CA THR A 381 10.70 -11.64 -10.98
C THR A 381 9.53 -12.58 -10.64
N VAL A 382 8.36 -12.04 -10.27
CA VAL A 382 7.13 -12.83 -10.10
C VAL A 382 6.74 -13.52 -11.40
N THR A 383 6.71 -12.80 -12.52
CA THR A 383 6.29 -13.35 -13.82
C THR A 383 7.32 -14.31 -14.41
N ALA A 384 8.62 -14.16 -14.12
CA ALA A 384 9.66 -15.12 -14.48
C ALA A 384 9.43 -16.50 -13.86
N ALA A 385 9.19 -16.58 -12.55
CA ALA A 385 8.90 -17.86 -11.89
C ALA A 385 7.48 -18.37 -12.14
N LEU A 386 6.52 -17.46 -12.38
CA LEU A 386 5.15 -17.84 -12.72
C LEU A 386 5.07 -18.44 -14.12
N HIS A 387 5.80 -17.90 -15.11
CA HIS A 387 5.85 -18.41 -16.50
C HIS A 387 7.22 -19.02 -16.80
N ASP A 388 7.55 -20.12 -16.12
CA ASP A 388 8.67 -21.00 -16.49
C ASP A 388 8.39 -21.60 -17.88
N PRO A 389 9.06 -21.13 -18.96
CA PRO A 389 8.69 -21.44 -20.33
C PRO A 389 9.16 -22.82 -20.78
N GLU A 390 8.54 -23.33 -21.84
CA GLU A 390 8.86 -24.63 -22.42
C GLU A 390 8.87 -24.60 -23.95
N GLN A 391 9.70 -25.47 -24.54
CA GLN A 391 9.79 -25.69 -25.99
C GLN A 391 10.05 -24.36 -26.74
N TRP A 392 9.10 -23.87 -27.53
CA TRP A 392 9.22 -22.64 -28.31
C TRP A 392 9.29 -21.38 -27.45
N GLY A 393 8.72 -21.38 -26.25
CA GLY A 393 8.74 -20.23 -25.35
C GLY A 393 10.09 -20.06 -24.66
N ASP A 394 10.87 -21.14 -24.59
CA ASP A 394 12.23 -21.18 -24.05
C ASP A 394 13.25 -20.97 -25.18
N TRP A 395 13.13 -19.79 -25.79
CA TRP A 395 13.66 -19.46 -27.12
C TRP A 395 15.19 -19.38 -27.20
N ASN A 396 15.90 -19.27 -26.06
CA ASN A 396 17.35 -19.11 -26.02
C ASN A 396 17.97 -19.65 -24.72
N LYS A 397 17.84 -20.95 -24.50
CA LYS A 397 18.44 -21.73 -23.40
C LYS A 397 19.91 -21.43 -23.10
N LYS A 398 20.70 -20.96 -24.07
CA LYS A 398 22.12 -20.62 -23.83
C LYS A 398 22.31 -19.40 -22.91
N TRP A 399 21.36 -18.47 -22.92
CA TRP A 399 21.45 -17.20 -22.18
C TRP A 399 20.26 -16.97 -21.24
N TYR A 400 19.13 -17.63 -21.49
CA TYR A 400 17.83 -17.39 -20.84
C TYR A 400 17.05 -18.69 -20.61
N ASP A 401 17.73 -19.77 -20.22
CA ASP A 401 17.07 -21.02 -19.79
C ASP A 401 16.07 -20.70 -18.67
N HIS A 402 14.86 -21.26 -18.76
CA HIS A 402 13.77 -20.98 -17.82
C HIS A 402 13.30 -19.51 -17.73
N TRP A 403 13.56 -18.67 -18.76
CA TRP A 403 13.04 -17.30 -18.80
C TRP A 403 12.56 -16.85 -20.18
N SER A 404 11.41 -16.16 -20.19
CA SER A 404 10.87 -15.50 -21.38
C SER A 404 10.26 -14.13 -21.01
N PRO A 405 10.34 -13.11 -21.87
CA PRO A 405 9.74 -11.80 -21.59
C PRO A 405 8.22 -11.88 -21.42
N VAL A 406 7.72 -11.48 -20.24
CA VAL A 406 6.28 -11.37 -19.94
C VAL A 406 5.89 -9.88 -19.91
N PRO A 407 4.97 -9.42 -20.78
CA PRO A 407 4.56 -8.02 -20.79
C PRO A 407 3.59 -7.69 -19.65
N TYR A 408 3.75 -6.51 -19.08
CA TYR A 408 2.82 -5.87 -18.13
C TYR A 408 2.46 -4.46 -18.60
N THR A 409 1.41 -3.88 -18.01
CA THR A 409 0.98 -2.49 -18.24
C THR A 409 1.38 -1.63 -17.04
N ILE A 410 1.95 -0.45 -17.29
CA ILE A 410 2.18 0.54 -16.23
C ILE A 410 0.91 1.37 -16.09
N ASP A 411 0.34 1.42 -14.88
CA ASP A 411 -0.93 2.09 -14.61
C ASP A 411 -0.88 2.77 -13.23
N ASP A 412 -0.44 4.03 -13.20
CA ASP A 412 -0.34 4.81 -11.96
C ASP A 412 -1.72 5.19 -11.38
N PRO A 413 -2.77 5.55 -12.15
CA PRO A 413 -4.10 5.73 -11.57
C PRO A 413 -4.58 4.49 -10.83
N LEU A 414 -4.29 3.29 -11.35
CA LEU A 414 -4.64 2.03 -10.71
C LEU A 414 -3.76 1.67 -9.51
N LEU A 415 -2.45 1.87 -9.60
CA LEU A 415 -1.47 1.28 -8.67
C LEU A 415 -0.51 2.28 -7.99
N ARG A 416 -0.72 3.59 -8.17
CA ARG A 416 0.10 4.67 -7.60
C ARG A 416 -0.58 6.03 -7.70
N MET A 417 -1.82 6.14 -7.20
CA MET A 417 -2.69 7.31 -7.40
C MET A 417 -2.00 8.67 -7.11
N TYR A 418 -1.21 8.73 -6.03
CA TYR A 418 -0.44 9.92 -5.63
C TYR A 418 0.65 10.39 -6.62
N ALA A 419 1.01 9.58 -7.63
CA ALA A 419 2.06 9.88 -8.61
C ALA A 419 1.54 10.22 -10.01
N VAL A 420 0.22 10.26 -10.21
CA VAL A 420 -0.41 10.42 -11.52
C VAL A 420 -0.07 11.80 -12.13
N LYS A 421 0.35 11.81 -13.40
CA LYS A 421 0.92 13.02 -14.05
C LYS A 421 -0.08 14.14 -14.34
N GLU A 422 -1.37 13.81 -14.40
CA GLU A 422 -2.49 14.75 -14.54
C GLU A 422 -3.06 15.14 -13.14
N CYS A 423 -2.30 14.88 -12.06
CA CYS A 423 -2.79 14.75 -10.69
C CYS A 423 -1.74 15.10 -9.61
N LYS A 424 -0.96 16.17 -9.82
CA LYS A 424 0.44 16.11 -9.42
C LYS A 424 0.90 17.05 -8.28
N GLY A 425 -0.02 17.75 -7.59
CA GLY A 425 0.14 18.59 -6.37
C GLY A 425 1.31 19.56 -6.16
N SER A 426 2.52 19.06 -5.93
CA SER A 426 3.22 19.38 -4.67
C SER A 426 4.32 20.47 -4.74
N ASP A 427 5.20 20.44 -5.74
CA ASP A 427 6.51 21.14 -5.68
C ASP A 427 6.47 22.68 -5.62
N LYS A 428 5.31 23.33 -5.77
CA LYS A 428 5.18 24.79 -5.66
C LYS A 428 5.02 25.29 -4.23
N VAL A 429 4.54 24.42 -3.32
CA VAL A 429 4.34 24.72 -1.89
C VAL A 429 5.51 24.19 -1.06
N TRP A 430 6.08 23.06 -1.44
CA TRP A 430 7.19 22.44 -0.71
C TRP A 430 8.57 23.06 -0.98
N LYS A 431 8.77 23.78 -2.09
CA LYS A 431 10.09 24.33 -2.41
C LYS A 431 10.67 25.26 -1.33
N PRO A 432 9.90 26.16 -0.67
CA PRO A 432 10.41 26.95 0.46
C PRO A 432 10.64 26.15 1.76
N ILE A 433 10.01 24.98 1.92
CA ILE A 433 10.13 24.12 3.10
C ILE A 433 11.31 23.17 2.94
N SER A 434 11.39 22.46 1.81
CA SER A 434 12.49 21.54 1.45
C SER A 434 13.81 22.22 1.11
N THR A 435 13.82 23.55 0.91
CA THR A 435 15.06 24.35 0.80
C THR A 435 15.24 25.35 1.95
N ASP A 436 14.40 25.27 2.97
CA ASP A 436 14.46 26.04 4.22
C ASP A 436 14.61 27.58 4.01
N THR A 437 13.71 28.16 3.20
CA THR A 437 13.70 29.58 2.80
C THR A 437 12.45 30.36 3.23
N LEU A 438 11.71 29.88 4.23
CA LEU A 438 10.55 30.59 4.76
C LEU A 438 10.95 31.88 5.52
N PRO A 439 10.36 33.06 5.22
CA PRO A 439 10.71 34.32 5.88
C PRO A 439 10.47 34.40 7.39
N THR A 440 9.73 33.44 7.96
CA THR A 440 9.42 33.33 9.39
C THR A 440 10.50 32.60 10.21
N LEU A 441 11.59 32.17 9.57
CA LEU A 441 12.73 31.48 10.20
C LEU A 441 14.02 32.33 10.17
N LYS A 442 13.88 33.66 10.32
CA LYS A 442 15.00 34.62 10.50
C LYS A 442 14.92 35.31 11.86
#